data_AF-A0A1F6PM14-F1
#
_entry.id   AF-A0A1F6PM14-F1
#
_cell.length_a   1.000
_cell.length_b   1.000
_cell.length_c   1.000
_cell.angle_alpha   90.00
_cell.angle_beta   90.00
_cell.angle_gamma   90.00
#
_symmetry.space_group_name_H-M   'P 1'
#
loop_
_entity.id
_entity.type
_entity.pdbx_description
1 polymer ?
#
loop_
_entity_poly.entity_id
_entity_poly.type
_entity_poly.pdbx_seq_one_letter_code
_entity_poly.pdbx_strand_id
1 'polypeptide(L)'
;MNYKNQRGFTLIELIAVIIILGILAVISVPKFLDLTNKSKKAQCDANIGAIHSAVALKYAENASNAVAAFPTTLTGALFADGLVPTCPFSVEYSYDNTVGRVATPAHAHL
;
A
#
# COMPACT_ATOMS: atom_id res chain seq x y z
N MET A 1 52.94 -24.99 -22.12
CA MET A 1 52.08 -24.36 -21.08
C MET A 1 51.45 -23.13 -21.71
N ASN A 2 50.15 -23.19 -22.00
CA ASN A 2 49.45 -22.19 -22.83
C ASN A 2 48.92 -21.06 -21.91
N TYR A 3 49.61 -19.91 -21.85
CA TYR A 3 49.17 -18.75 -21.09
C TYR A 3 48.00 -18.08 -21.82
N LYS A 4 46.78 -18.41 -21.39
CA LYS A 4 45.56 -17.71 -21.83
C LYS A 4 45.73 -16.22 -21.52
N ASN A 5 45.57 -15.40 -22.55
CA ASN A 5 45.66 -13.94 -22.51
C ASN A 5 44.61 -13.37 -21.53
N GLN A 6 44.99 -13.17 -20.27
CA GLN A 6 44.14 -12.54 -19.25
C GLN A 6 44.08 -11.04 -19.54
N ARG A 7 43.11 -10.61 -20.35
CA ARG A 7 42.78 -9.19 -20.48
C ARG A 7 42.09 -8.74 -19.20
N GLY A 8 42.84 -8.09 -18.30
CA GLY A 8 42.28 -7.43 -17.13
C GLY A 8 41.45 -6.21 -17.51
N PHE A 9 40.36 -5.97 -16.77
CA PHE A 9 39.56 -4.75 -16.86
C PHE A 9 40.44 -3.53 -16.57
N THR A 10 40.28 -2.45 -17.34
CA THR A 10 41.06 -1.23 -17.09
C THR A 10 40.44 -0.43 -15.94
N LEU A 11 41.27 0.27 -15.15
CA LEU A 11 40.77 1.11 -14.04
C LEU A 11 39.80 2.19 -14.54
N ILE A 12 40.02 2.73 -15.74
CA ILE A 12 39.15 3.72 -16.34
C ILE A 12 37.76 3.17 -16.69
N GLU A 13 37.67 1.89 -17.07
CA GLU A 13 36.41 1.21 -17.36
C GLU A 13 35.55 1.11 -16.11
N LEU A 14 36.16 0.75 -14.98
CA LEU A 14 35.46 0.65 -13.71
C LEU A 14 35.03 2.03 -13.20
N ILE A 15 35.88 3.06 -13.36
CA ILE A 15 35.55 4.45 -13.00
C ILE A 15 34.40 5.00 -13.85
N ALA A 16 34.39 4.75 -15.16
CA ALA A 16 33.31 5.20 -16.03
C ALA A 16 31.96 4.57 -15.64
N VAL A 17 31.94 3.29 -15.24
CA VAL A 17 30.70 2.60 -14.82
C VAL A 17 30.14 3.20 -13.52
N ILE A 18 30.97 3.42 -12.50
CA ILE A 18 30.47 3.98 -11.22
C ILE A 18 29.98 5.43 -11.38
N ILE A 19 30.57 6.21 -12.30
CA ILE A 19 30.10 7.55 -12.63
C ILE A 19 28.71 7.50 -13.24
N ILE A 20 28.49 6.61 -14.23
CA ILE A 20 27.19 6.44 -14.87
C ILE A 20 26.15 5.97 -13.85
N LEU A 21 26.48 4.96 -13.04
CA LEU A 21 25.59 4.47 -11.98
C LEU A 21 25.28 5.55 -10.93
N GLY A 22 26.24 6.41 -10.59
CA GLY A 22 26.04 7.54 -9.68
C GLY A 22 25.02 8.54 -10.19
N ILE A 23 25.11 8.93 -11.47
CA ILE A 23 24.16 9.86 -12.10
C ILE A 23 22.76 9.25 -12.14
N LEU A 24 22.65 7.98 -12.56
CA LEU A 24 21.38 7.26 -12.63
C LEU A 24 20.72 7.09 -11.24
N ALA A 25 21.52 6.86 -10.19
CA ALA A 25 21.01 6.71 -8.84
C ALA A 25 20.35 7.99 -8.33
N VAL A 26 21.00 9.14 -8.51
CA VAL A 26 20.49 10.44 -8.01
C VAL A 26 19.12 10.79 -8.61
N ILE A 27 18.91 10.54 -9.90
CA ILE A 27 17.62 10.82 -10.55
C ILE A 27 16.54 9.78 -10.21
N SER A 28 16.93 8.55 -9.87
CA SER A 28 16.00 7.43 -9.64
C SER A 28 15.36 7.46 -8.25
N VAL A 29 16.11 7.84 -7.22
CA VAL A 29 15.65 7.85 -5.82
C VAL A 29 14.35 8.67 -5.60
N PRO A 30 14.23 9.95 -5.99
CA PRO A 30 13.03 10.73 -5.69
C PRO A 30 11.78 10.14 -6.36
N LYS A 31 11.89 9.68 -7.60
CA LYS A 31 10.80 9.03 -8.34
C LYS A 31 10.34 7.74 -7.65
N PHE A 32 11.27 6.95 -7.10
CA PHE A 32 10.94 5.72 -6.38
C PHE A 32 10.19 6.00 -5.07
N LEU A 33 10.58 7.05 -4.33
CA LEU A 33 9.90 7.47 -3.11
C LEU A 33 8.47 7.95 -3.40
N ASP A 34 8.29 8.77 -4.44
CA ASP A 34 6.97 9.24 -4.86
C ASP A 34 6.07 8.09 -5.30
N LEU A 35 6.60 7.15 -6.09
CA LEU A 35 5.85 5.97 -6.51
C LEU A 35 5.42 5.13 -5.30
N THR A 36 6.32 4.90 -4.35
CA THR A 36 6.03 4.15 -3.12
C THR A 36 4.92 4.83 -2.31
N ASN A 37 4.96 6.16 -2.17
CA ASN A 37 3.93 6.92 -1.47
C ASN A 37 2.57 6.84 -2.19
N LYS A 38 2.56 6.94 -3.53
CA LYS A 38 1.34 6.76 -4.34
C LYS A 38 0.77 5.35 -4.21
N SER A 39 1.61 4.33 -4.23
CA SER A 39 1.21 2.93 -4.02
C SER A 39 0.59 2.72 -2.63
N LYS A 40 1.19 3.30 -1.58
CA LYS A 40 0.64 3.24 -0.22
C LYS A 40 -0.72 3.95 -0.13
N LYS A 41 -0.88 5.11 -0.77
CA LYS A 41 -2.16 5.84 -0.81
C LYS A 41 -3.23 5.03 -1.51
N ALA A 42 -2.93 4.51 -2.70
CA ALA A 42 -3.84 3.64 -3.45
C ALA A 42 -4.22 2.37 -2.66
N GLN A 43 -3.29 1.81 -1.89
CA GLN A 43 -3.57 0.66 -1.01
C GLN A 43 -4.52 1.04 0.14
N CYS A 44 -4.35 2.21 0.78
CA CYS A 44 -5.32 2.66 1.80
C CYS A 44 -6.71 2.86 1.17
N ASP A 45 -6.79 3.50 0.01
CA ASP A 45 -8.08 3.73 -0.67
C ASP A 45 -8.76 2.41 -1.08
N ALA A 46 -7.98 1.45 -1.58
CA ALA A 46 -8.47 0.10 -1.88
C ALA A 46 -8.98 -0.62 -0.62
N ASN A 47 -8.25 -0.50 0.49
CA ASN A 47 -8.64 -1.09 1.78
C ASN A 47 -9.94 -0.45 2.31
N ILE A 48 -10.12 0.87 2.18
CA ILE A 48 -11.39 1.54 2.53
C ILE A 48 -12.55 0.95 1.71
N GLY A 49 -12.37 0.78 0.40
CA GLY A 49 -13.39 0.17 -0.47
C GLY A 49 -13.71 -1.28 -0.08
N ALA A 50 -12.71 -2.05 0.32
CA ALA A 50 -12.91 -3.41 0.84
C ALA A 50 -13.71 -3.40 2.15
N ILE A 51 -13.41 -2.49 3.07
CA ILE A 51 -14.15 -2.35 4.34
C ILE A 51 -15.59 -1.91 4.06
N HIS A 52 -15.82 -0.93 3.18
CA HIS A 52 -17.19 -0.52 2.79
C HIS A 52 -17.99 -1.69 2.24
N SER A 53 -17.36 -2.52 1.40
CA SER A 53 -18.00 -3.71 0.83
C SER A 53 -18.37 -4.72 1.93
N ALA A 54 -17.46 -4.99 2.86
CA ALA A 54 -17.72 -5.89 4.00
C ALA A 54 -18.84 -5.36 4.92
N VAL A 55 -18.83 -4.06 5.21
CA VAL A 55 -19.87 -3.37 5.99
C VAL A 55 -21.23 -3.45 5.28
N ALA A 56 -21.27 -3.24 3.97
CA ALA A 56 -22.50 -3.33 3.17
C ALA A 56 -23.05 -4.77 3.13
N LEU A 57 -22.18 -5.78 2.98
CA LEU A 57 -22.57 -7.18 3.08
C LEU A 57 -23.16 -7.49 4.46
N LYS A 58 -22.50 -7.03 5.53
CA LYS A 58 -23.00 -7.27 6.89
C LYS A 58 -24.33 -6.58 7.15
N TYR A 59 -24.51 -5.37 6.63
CA TYR A 59 -25.78 -4.67 6.67
C TYR A 59 -26.88 -5.47 5.97
N ALA A 60 -26.60 -6.02 4.77
CA ALA A 60 -27.56 -6.84 4.03
C ALA A 60 -27.95 -8.12 4.79
N GLU A 61 -26.98 -8.80 5.43
CA GLU A 61 -27.25 -9.94 6.30
C GLU A 61 -28.14 -9.54 7.49
N ASN A 62 -27.82 -8.45 8.19
CA ASN A 62 -28.60 -8.01 9.34
C ASN A 62 -30.03 -7.60 8.92
N ALA A 63 -30.17 -6.93 7.76
CA ALA A 63 -31.46 -6.57 7.19
C ALA A 63 -32.31 -7.81 6.87
N SER A 64 -31.71 -8.91 6.41
CA SER A 64 -32.41 -10.18 6.21
C SER A 64 -32.91 -10.80 7.52
N ASN A 65 -32.27 -10.49 8.64
CA ASN A 65 -32.67 -10.88 10.00
C ASN A 65 -33.55 -9.83 10.70
N ALA A 66 -34.19 -8.95 9.93
CA ALA A 66 -35.05 -7.86 10.42
C ALA A 66 -34.35 -6.81 11.32
N VAL A 67 -33.03 -6.68 11.22
CA VAL A 67 -32.24 -5.66 11.91
C VAL A 67 -31.43 -4.88 10.88
N ALA A 68 -32.02 -3.84 10.29
CA ALA A 68 -31.33 -3.01 9.29
C ALA A 68 -30.31 -2.06 9.95
N ALA A 69 -29.19 -2.61 10.41
CA ALA A 69 -28.13 -1.88 11.10
C ALA A 69 -26.74 -2.26 10.58
N PHE A 70 -25.87 -1.25 10.48
CA PHE A 70 -24.45 -1.47 10.20
C PHE A 70 -23.76 -2.14 11.41
N PRO A 71 -22.64 -2.86 11.21
CA PRO A 71 -21.86 -3.39 12.32
C PRO A 71 -21.44 -2.26 13.26
N THR A 72 -21.46 -2.49 14.56
CA THR A 72 -21.11 -1.47 15.57
C THR A 72 -19.62 -1.15 15.57
N THR A 73 -18.79 -2.14 15.26
CA THR A 73 -17.32 -2.07 15.22
C THR A 73 -16.78 -2.85 14.03
N LEU A 74 -15.70 -2.37 13.43
CA LEU A 74 -14.94 -3.14 12.45
C LEU A 74 -14.13 -4.21 13.20
N THR A 75 -14.53 -5.47 13.05
CA THR A 75 -13.80 -6.61 13.61
C THR A 75 -13.33 -7.53 12.50
N GLY A 76 -12.34 -8.36 12.81
CA GLY A 76 -11.82 -9.36 11.89
C GLY A 76 -12.89 -10.32 11.35
N ALA A 77 -14.02 -10.48 12.05
CA ALA A 77 -15.13 -11.32 11.61
C ALA A 77 -15.82 -10.83 10.32
N LEU A 78 -15.58 -9.58 9.93
CA LEU A 78 -16.08 -9.01 8.67
C LEU A 78 -15.23 -9.43 7.45
N PHE A 79 -14.05 -10.03 7.67
CA PHE A 79 -13.08 -10.34 6.63
C PHE A 79 -12.68 -11.82 6.68
N ALA A 80 -12.41 -12.40 5.52
CA ALA A 80 -12.12 -13.83 5.39
C ALA A 80 -10.79 -14.24 6.06
N ASP A 81 -9.84 -13.31 6.14
CA ASP A 81 -8.55 -13.48 6.79
C ASP A 81 -8.59 -13.20 8.31
N GLY A 82 -9.74 -12.80 8.85
CA GLY A 82 -9.89 -12.53 10.28
C GLY A 82 -9.20 -11.24 10.74
N LEU A 83 -8.76 -10.39 9.81
CA LEU A 83 -8.03 -9.16 10.10
C LEU A 83 -8.73 -7.97 9.44
N VAL A 84 -8.79 -6.84 10.16
CA VAL A 84 -9.26 -5.59 9.57
C VAL A 84 -8.11 -5.02 8.74
N PRO A 85 -8.30 -4.76 7.42
CA PRO A 85 -7.27 -4.14 6.60
C PRO A 85 -6.80 -2.84 7.25
N THR A 86 -5.49 -2.62 7.32
CA THR A 86 -4.89 -1.41 7.90
C THR A 86 -4.32 -0.50 6.81
N CYS A 87 -4.11 0.78 7.11
CA CYS A 87 -3.45 1.70 6.19
C CYS A 87 -1.93 1.61 6.39
N PRO A 88 -1.10 1.42 5.35
CA PRO A 88 0.37 1.39 5.43
C PRO A 88 1.04 2.67 5.98
N PHE A 89 0.28 3.75 6.21
CA PHE A 89 0.75 4.94 6.90
C PHE A 89 0.61 4.87 8.43
N SER A 90 0.23 3.71 8.98
CA SER A 90 0.01 3.50 10.42
C SER A 90 -1.01 4.46 11.03
N VAL A 91 -1.96 4.92 10.22
CA VAL A 91 -3.11 5.71 10.66
C VAL A 91 -4.32 4.79 10.80
N GLU A 92 -5.09 5.00 11.87
CA GLU A 92 -6.31 4.23 12.12
C GLU A 92 -7.47 4.75 11.27
N TYR A 93 -8.35 3.85 10.82
CA TYR A 93 -9.56 4.25 10.11
C TYR A 93 -10.62 4.77 11.10
N SER A 94 -11.26 5.88 10.76
CA SER A 94 -12.47 6.34 11.43
C SER A 94 -13.68 5.65 10.81
N TYR A 95 -14.44 4.93 11.63
CA TYR A 95 -15.65 4.24 11.20
C TYR A 95 -16.88 4.83 11.88
N ASP A 96 -17.86 5.23 11.07
CA ASP A 96 -19.17 5.70 11.52
C ASP A 96 -20.20 4.59 11.28
N ASN A 97 -20.67 4.00 12.39
CA ASN A 97 -21.66 2.91 12.38
C ASN A 97 -23.11 3.38 12.17
N THR A 98 -23.36 4.69 12.13
CA THR A 98 -24.69 5.24 11.84
C THR A 98 -24.92 5.28 10.33
N VAL A 99 -23.88 5.63 9.57
CA VAL A 99 -23.92 5.75 8.10
C VAL A 99 -23.13 4.67 7.37
N GLY A 100 -22.42 3.79 8.08
CA GLY A 100 -21.60 2.73 7.50
C GLY A 100 -20.38 3.25 6.74
N ARG A 101 -19.89 4.45 7.08
CA ARG A 101 -18.80 5.11 6.36
C ARG A 101 -17.47 4.86 7.06
N VAL A 102 -16.45 4.60 6.25
CA VAL A 102 -15.06 4.49 6.70
C VAL A 102 -14.25 5.60 6.05
N ALA A 103 -13.49 6.35 6.84
CA ALA A 103 -12.60 7.41 6.41
C ALA A 103 -11.23 7.25 7.06
N THR A 104 -10.18 7.82 6.46
CA THR A 104 -8.89 7.97 7.14
C THR A 104 -8.77 9.40 7.70
N PRO A 105 -8.25 9.59 8.93
CA PRO A 105 -8.12 10.91 9.55
C PRO A 105 -7.03 11.79 8.89
N ALA A 106 -6.22 11.27 7.96
CA ALA A 106 -5.03 11.99 7.47
C ALA A 106 -4.76 11.91 5.95
N HIS A 107 -5.72 11.50 5.11
CA HIS A 107 -5.53 11.53 3.64
C HIS A 107 -6.70 12.16 2.87
N ALA A 108 -7.53 12.96 3.54
CA ALA A 108 -8.52 13.81 2.88
C ALA A 108 -7.79 14.85 2.00
N HIS A 109 -7.74 14.56 0.69
CA HIS A 109 -7.46 15.50 -0.40
C HIS A 109 -6.35 16.53 -0.19
N LEU A 110 -5.10 16.09 -0.35
CA LEU A 110 -4.09 16.87 -1.07
C LEU A 110 -3.58 16.02 -2.24
#